data_AF-Q0VRB1-F1
#
_entry.id   AF-Q0VRB1-F1
#
_cell.length_a   1.000
_cell.length_b   1.000
_cell.length_c   1.000
_cell.angle_alpha   90.00
_cell.angle_beta   90.00
_cell.angle_gamma   90.00
#
_symmetry.space_group_name_H-M   'P 1'
#
loop_
_entity.id
_entity.type
_entity.pdbx_description
1 polymer ?
#
loop_
_entity_poly.entity_id
_entity_poly.type
_entity_poly.pdbx_seq_one_letter_code
_entity_poly.pdbx_strand_id
1 'polypeptide(L)'
;MMLWVMSLVLLLILAAMLWLMWRSEARKAGKNMSGALGIPLVMVILAGAGYGLIGLNEHTGTWLTHKQEYGDVAQQIIAGQPPEKAASEVPAGALVRVLQSELSQTPSAVGWYALGALYDQLGAPVQTEEAARKALQLNPENAAMHLLLARALIEKNEARLTDPALDEIRWVLDREPNHDGAWMLLAMSADRAGRYALAEQAWASLLSRHSQGETADLLQRGLNRAREQKQREGLFANLSATVHGENLPAGGTLFVFLREAGSAGQPLAAQRKVVPHFPINIELTAANWLQSYPDEQADLVIGARYTPAPGASVDQAAITAVPTPLKLPQRQPAVLNLSRQ
;
A
#
# COMPACT_ATOMS: atom_id res chain seq x y z
N MET A 1 17.76 14.71 -25.70
CA MET A 1 19.08 15.23 -25.30
C MET A 1 20.23 14.58 -26.09
N MET A 2 20.25 13.26 -26.27
CA MET A 2 21.33 12.53 -26.97
C MET A 2 21.57 12.93 -28.44
N LEU A 3 20.51 13.26 -29.19
CA LEU A 3 20.60 13.71 -30.59
C LEU A 3 21.35 15.05 -30.76
N TRP A 4 21.19 15.98 -29.81
CA TRP A 4 21.84 17.30 -29.87
C TRP A 4 23.35 17.18 -29.61
N VAL A 5 23.74 16.28 -28.71
CA VAL A 5 25.16 15.99 -28.42
C VAL A 5 25.83 15.31 -29.60
N MET A 6 25.18 14.34 -30.25
CA MET A 6 25.71 13.71 -31.47
C MET A 6 25.88 14.71 -32.61
N SER A 7 24.90 15.58 -32.86
CA SER A 7 25.00 16.62 -33.88
C SER A 7 26.13 17.62 -33.60
N LEU A 8 26.34 17.98 -32.33
CA LEU A 8 27.44 18.86 -31.92
C LEU A 8 28.81 18.19 -32.19
N VAL A 9 28.98 16.92 -31.80
CA VAL A 9 30.21 16.15 -32.03
C VAL A 9 30.49 16.00 -33.52
N LEU A 10 29.46 15.74 -34.34
CA LEU A 10 29.62 15.62 -35.79
C LEU A 10 30.04 16.94 -36.45
N LEU A 11 29.51 18.07 -35.98
CA LEU A 11 29.91 19.41 -36.41
C LEU A 11 31.36 19.73 -36.02
N LEU A 12 31.80 19.32 -34.83
CA LEU A 12 33.18 19.46 -34.38
C LEU A 12 34.16 18.66 -35.24
N ILE A 13 33.80 17.41 -35.58
CA ILE A 13 34.60 16.55 -36.47
C ILE A 13 34.69 17.15 -37.88
N LEU A 14 33.56 17.62 -38.42
CA LEU A 14 33.51 18.25 -39.74
C LEU A 14 34.38 19.52 -39.78
N ALA A 15 34.31 20.36 -38.76
CA ALA A 15 35.13 21.57 -38.66
C ALA A 15 36.63 21.25 -38.52
N ALA A 16 36.99 20.21 -37.76
CA ALA A 16 38.37 19.73 -37.67
C ALA A 16 38.88 19.17 -39.00
N MET A 17 38.02 18.46 -39.75
CA MET A 17 38.36 17.90 -41.06
C MET A 17 38.54 19.00 -42.11
N LEU A 18 37.62 19.97 -42.16
CA LEU A 18 37.74 21.17 -43.00
C LEU A 18 39.00 21.98 -42.65
N TRP A 19 39.33 22.07 -41.36
CA TRP A 19 40.55 22.71 -40.90
C TRP A 19 41.81 21.99 -41.36
N LEU A 20 41.85 20.65 -41.28
CA LEU A 20 42.95 19.83 -41.78
C LEU A 20 43.13 19.99 -43.30
N MET A 21 42.03 19.97 -44.05
CA MET A 21 42.04 20.18 -45.50
C MET A 21 42.58 21.56 -45.85
N TRP A 22 42.06 22.62 -45.22
CA TRP A 22 42.52 24.00 -45.43
C TRP A 22 43.99 24.17 -45.07
N ARG A 23 44.45 23.59 -43.95
CA ARG A 23 45.87 23.61 -43.56
C ARG A 23 46.76 22.86 -44.56
N SER A 24 46.25 21.79 -45.17
CA SER A 24 46.98 21.03 -46.19
C SER A 24 47.12 21.83 -47.49
N GLU A 25 46.07 22.53 -47.92
CA GLU A 25 46.09 23.39 -49.11
C GLU A 25 46.93 24.65 -48.89
N ALA A 26 46.83 25.28 -47.72
CA ALA A 26 47.62 26.47 -47.39
C ALA A 26 49.13 26.16 -47.36
N ARG A 27 49.51 24.95 -46.89
CA ARG A 27 50.89 24.46 -46.97
C ARG A 27 51.34 24.25 -48.42
N LYS A 28 50.49 23.67 -49.28
CA LYS A 28 50.78 23.53 -50.72
C LYS A 28 50.93 24.89 -51.42
N ALA A 29 50.23 25.92 -50.94
CA ALA A 29 50.29 27.28 -51.46
C ALA A 29 51.42 28.15 -50.86
N GLY A 30 52.33 27.58 -50.05
CA GLY A 30 53.49 28.31 -49.50
C GLY A 30 53.16 29.35 -48.42
N LYS A 31 51.94 29.37 -47.87
CA LYS A 31 51.52 30.32 -46.83
C LYS A 31 51.75 29.73 -45.44
N ASN A 32 52.47 30.47 -44.59
CA ASN A 32 52.71 30.08 -43.21
C ASN A 32 51.49 30.40 -42.34
N MET A 33 50.78 29.36 -41.90
CA MET A 33 49.58 29.50 -41.04
C MET A 33 49.94 29.24 -39.58
N SER A 34 50.61 30.19 -38.94
CA SER A 34 51.02 30.09 -37.52
C SER A 34 49.86 30.14 -36.52
N GLY A 35 48.66 30.59 -36.93
CA GLY A 35 47.47 30.69 -36.06
C GLY A 35 46.48 29.53 -36.15
N ALA A 36 46.78 28.48 -36.91
CA ALA A 36 45.78 27.48 -37.28
C ALA A 36 45.25 26.66 -36.09
N LEU A 37 46.04 26.39 -35.04
CA LEU A 37 45.57 25.63 -33.85
C LEU A 37 44.43 26.32 -33.08
N GLY A 38 44.14 27.59 -33.36
CA GLY A 38 43.11 28.36 -32.63
C GLY A 38 41.69 27.82 -32.79
N ILE A 39 41.30 27.37 -33.98
CA ILE A 39 39.91 26.93 -34.24
C ILE A 39 39.51 25.68 -33.44
N PRO A 40 40.26 24.56 -33.49
CA PRO A 40 39.92 23.38 -32.67
C PRO A 40 40.02 23.68 -31.17
N LEU A 41 40.96 24.52 -30.75
CA LEU A 41 41.09 24.93 -29.35
C LEU A 41 39.88 25.75 -28.88
N VAL A 42 39.44 26.73 -29.68
CA VAL A 42 38.24 27.53 -29.40
C VAL A 42 36.99 26.64 -29.36
N MET A 43 36.90 25.63 -30.24
CA MET A 43 35.81 24.67 -30.21
C MET A 43 35.79 23.82 -28.92
N VAL A 44 36.94 23.32 -28.46
CA VAL A 44 37.04 22.60 -27.18
C VAL A 44 36.68 23.51 -26.00
N ILE A 45 37.13 24.77 -26.03
CA ILE A 45 36.80 25.77 -25.01
C ILE A 45 35.29 26.07 -25.01
N LEU A 46 34.67 26.27 -26.17
CA LEU A 46 33.23 26.52 -26.28
C LEU A 46 32.40 25.29 -25.87
N ALA A 47 32.86 24.08 -26.19
CA ALA A 47 32.21 22.85 -25.73
C ALA A 47 32.33 22.68 -24.21
N GLY A 48 33.51 22.96 -23.64
CA GLY A 48 33.73 22.94 -22.19
C GLY A 48 32.92 24.02 -21.47
N ALA A 49 32.84 25.24 -22.03
CA ALA A 49 32.03 26.33 -21.51
C ALA A 49 30.54 26.03 -21.62
N GLY A 50 30.09 25.45 -22.74
CA GLY A 50 28.70 25.01 -22.94
C GLY A 50 28.31 23.91 -21.96
N TYR A 51 29.20 22.93 -21.73
CA TYR A 51 29.00 21.92 -20.69
C TYR A 51 28.97 22.55 -19.30
N GLY A 52 29.92 23.44 -18.97
CA GLY A 52 29.96 24.13 -17.68
C GLY A 52 28.74 25.00 -17.37
N LEU A 53 28.19 25.69 -18.39
CA LEU A 53 27.08 26.64 -18.21
C LEU A 53 25.70 25.97 -18.27
N ILE A 54 25.53 24.91 -19.07
CA ILE A 54 24.21 24.32 -19.37
C ILE A 54 24.10 22.87 -18.89
N GLY A 55 25.20 22.10 -18.96
CA GLY A 55 25.20 20.66 -18.74
C GLY A 55 25.71 20.21 -17.37
N LEU A 56 26.44 21.07 -16.65
CA LEU A 56 27.01 20.75 -15.35
C LEU A 56 25.92 20.85 -14.29
N ASN A 57 25.28 19.74 -13.99
CA ASN A 57 24.38 19.68 -12.85
C ASN A 57 25.22 19.83 -11.56
N GLU A 58 24.84 20.74 -10.68
CA GLU A 58 25.54 21.01 -9.40
C GLU A 58 25.74 19.73 -8.56
N HIS A 59 24.88 18.73 -8.76
CA HIS A 59 24.89 17.47 -8.02
C HIS A 59 25.81 16.39 -8.65
N THR A 60 26.42 16.67 -9.81
CA THR A 60 27.29 15.72 -10.51
C THR A 60 28.54 15.40 -9.69
N GLY A 61 29.14 16.42 -9.06
CA GLY A 61 30.32 16.26 -8.23
C GLY A 61 30.05 15.37 -7.01
N THR A 62 28.99 15.67 -6.26
CA THR A 62 28.62 14.89 -5.07
C THR A 62 28.22 13.46 -5.43
N TRP A 63 27.56 13.25 -6.57
CA TRP A 63 27.27 11.91 -7.07
C TRP A 63 28.57 11.13 -7.38
N LEU A 64 29.55 11.76 -8.05
CA LEU A 64 30.81 11.12 -8.37
C LEU A 64 31.60 10.75 -7.10
N THR A 65 31.60 11.64 -6.10
CA THR A 65 32.21 11.38 -4.79
C THR A 65 31.54 10.19 -4.11
N HIS A 66 30.20 10.15 -4.03
CA HIS A 66 29.50 9.02 -3.43
C HIS A 66 29.74 7.71 -4.18
N LYS A 67 29.82 7.74 -5.52
CA LYS A 67 30.12 6.56 -6.31
C LYS A 67 31.54 6.05 -6.05
N GLN A 68 32.51 6.94 -5.93
CA GLN A 68 33.89 6.57 -5.60
C GLN A 68 34.02 6.06 -4.16
N GLU A 69 33.29 6.65 -3.21
CA GLU A 69 33.43 6.31 -1.79
C GLU A 69 32.62 5.09 -1.35
N TYR A 70 31.44 4.88 -1.93
CA TYR A 70 30.49 3.82 -1.54
C TYR A 70 30.23 2.79 -2.63
N GLY A 71 30.91 2.89 -3.78
CA GLY A 71 30.81 1.91 -4.88
C GLY A 71 31.16 0.49 -4.42
N ASP A 72 32.27 0.35 -3.71
CA ASP A 72 32.74 -0.95 -3.21
C ASP A 72 31.75 -1.57 -2.21
N VAL A 73 31.15 -0.74 -1.35
CA VAL A 73 30.10 -1.16 -0.40
C VAL A 73 28.89 -1.70 -1.16
N ALA A 74 28.43 -0.98 -2.19
CA ALA A 74 27.31 -1.41 -3.02
C ALA A 74 27.62 -2.72 -3.78
N GLN A 75 28.83 -2.88 -4.30
CA GLN A 75 29.26 -4.10 -4.98
C GLN A 75 29.35 -5.30 -4.03
N GLN A 76 29.85 -5.10 -2.81
CA GLN A 76 29.87 -6.12 -1.77
C GLN A 76 28.44 -6.57 -1.42
N ILE A 77 27.51 -5.63 -1.23
CA ILE A 77 26.09 -5.94 -0.99
C ILE A 77 25.48 -6.73 -2.16
N ILE A 78 25.72 -6.29 -3.40
CA ILE A 78 25.22 -6.95 -4.61
C ILE A 78 25.75 -8.39 -4.71
N ALA A 79 27.00 -8.61 -4.30
CA ALA A 79 27.65 -9.92 -4.23
C ALA A 79 27.22 -10.76 -3.02
N GLY A 80 26.39 -10.23 -2.12
CA GLY A 80 25.97 -10.91 -0.88
C GLY A 80 27.07 -11.00 0.18
N GLN A 81 28.11 -10.18 0.08
CA GLN A 81 29.20 -10.11 1.04
C GLN A 81 28.91 -9.06 2.12
N PRO A 82 29.31 -9.29 3.39
CA PRO A 82 29.21 -8.28 4.42
C PRO A 82 30.14 -7.11 4.04
N PRO A 83 29.63 -5.87 3.95
CA PRO A 83 30.46 -4.76 3.51
C PRO A 83 31.48 -4.35 4.58
N GLU A 84 32.67 -3.93 4.16
CA GLU A 84 33.75 -3.51 5.08
C GLU A 84 33.37 -2.26 5.88
N LYS A 85 32.71 -1.29 5.24
CA LYS A 85 32.02 -0.20 5.91
C LYS A 85 30.58 -0.63 6.18
N ALA A 86 30.14 -0.52 7.42
CA ALA A 86 28.77 -0.87 7.77
C ALA A 86 27.79 0.01 6.99
N ALA A 87 26.75 -0.59 6.40
CA ALA A 87 25.75 0.14 5.65
C ALA A 87 25.06 1.25 6.47
N SER A 88 25.05 1.12 7.81
CA SER A 88 24.56 2.12 8.76
C SER A 88 25.41 3.39 8.84
N GLU A 89 26.69 3.33 8.44
CA GLU A 89 27.60 4.48 8.41
C GLU A 89 27.49 5.27 7.10
N VAL A 90 26.84 4.69 6.09
CA VAL A 90 26.62 5.33 4.80
C VAL A 90 25.29 6.07 4.82
N PRO A 91 25.24 7.35 4.40
CA PRO A 91 23.97 8.05 4.25
C PRO A 91 23.02 7.28 3.32
N ALA A 92 21.82 6.94 3.79
CA ALA A 92 20.87 6.12 3.05
C ALA A 92 20.61 6.63 1.62
N GLY A 93 20.45 7.95 1.45
CA GLY A 93 20.27 8.56 0.14
C GLY A 93 21.48 8.42 -0.80
N ALA A 94 22.70 8.39 -0.27
CA ALA A 94 23.90 8.13 -1.07
C ALA A 94 23.94 6.66 -1.49
N LEU A 95 23.70 5.74 -0.55
CA LEU A 95 23.68 4.30 -0.82
C LEU A 95 22.60 3.92 -1.83
N VAL A 96 21.39 4.49 -1.74
CA VAL A 96 20.30 4.33 -2.72
C VAL A 96 20.78 4.68 -4.13
N ARG A 97 21.41 5.86 -4.31
CA ARG A 97 21.88 6.29 -5.64
C ARG A 97 22.95 5.38 -6.21
N VAL A 98 23.89 4.94 -5.38
CA VAL A 98 24.96 4.04 -5.82
C VAL A 98 24.38 2.67 -6.18
N LEU A 99 23.54 2.08 -5.33
CA LEU A 99 22.86 0.81 -5.61
C LEU A 99 22.02 0.89 -6.88
N GLN A 100 21.26 1.96 -7.11
CA GLN A 100 20.52 2.15 -8.37
C GLN A 100 21.45 2.15 -9.59
N SER A 101 22.60 2.82 -9.50
CA SER A 101 23.58 2.88 -10.59
C SER A 101 24.21 1.52 -10.86
N GLU A 102 24.55 0.75 -9.82
CA GLU A 102 25.19 -0.57 -9.96
C GLU A 102 24.19 -1.62 -10.41
N LEU A 103 22.96 -1.63 -9.89
CA LEU A 103 21.90 -2.57 -10.25
C LEU A 103 21.35 -2.38 -11.68
N SER A 104 21.51 -1.19 -12.25
CA SER A 104 21.18 -0.97 -13.67
C SER A 104 22.16 -1.66 -14.62
N GLN A 105 23.41 -1.88 -14.17
CA GLN A 105 24.44 -2.57 -14.93
C GLN A 105 24.52 -4.06 -14.57
N THR A 106 24.38 -4.37 -13.28
CA THR A 106 24.51 -5.71 -12.70
C THR A 106 23.32 -6.03 -11.80
N PRO A 107 22.19 -6.50 -12.37
CA PRO A 107 21.02 -6.87 -11.58
C PRO A 107 21.35 -8.04 -10.63
N SER A 108 20.96 -7.91 -9.36
CA SER A 108 21.11 -8.95 -8.33
C SER A 108 19.89 -8.98 -7.43
N ALA A 109 19.39 -10.17 -7.10
CA ALA A 109 18.26 -10.33 -6.21
C ALA A 109 18.54 -9.71 -4.83
N VAL A 110 19.73 -9.98 -4.29
CA VAL A 110 20.19 -9.44 -2.99
C VAL A 110 20.31 -7.93 -3.04
N GLY A 111 20.88 -7.39 -4.13
CA GLY A 111 21.02 -5.94 -4.28
C GLY A 111 19.67 -5.22 -4.44
N TRP A 112 18.73 -5.78 -5.21
CA TRP A 112 17.36 -5.22 -5.30
C TRP A 112 16.62 -5.30 -3.96
N TYR A 113 16.80 -6.39 -3.21
CA TYR A 113 16.26 -6.49 -1.85
C TYR A 113 16.86 -5.42 -0.92
N ALA A 114 18.18 -5.23 -0.93
CA ALA A 114 18.85 -4.21 -0.12
C ALA A 114 18.38 -2.79 -0.48
N LEU A 115 18.25 -2.50 -1.78
CA LEU A 115 17.70 -1.23 -2.25
C LEU A 115 16.25 -1.03 -1.79
N GLY A 116 15.43 -2.08 -1.87
CA GLY A 116 14.04 -2.03 -1.39
C GLY A 116 13.97 -1.83 0.12
N ALA A 117 14.80 -2.51 0.91
CA ALA A 117 14.87 -2.33 2.36
C ALA A 117 15.27 -0.88 2.74
N LEU A 118 16.17 -0.24 1.97
CA LEU A 118 16.49 1.18 2.16
C LEU A 118 15.30 2.09 1.84
N TYR A 119 14.54 1.79 0.79
CA TYR A 119 13.32 2.54 0.49
C TYR A 119 12.25 2.39 1.57
N ASP A 120 12.13 1.19 2.14
CA ASP A 120 11.19 0.91 3.24
C ASP A 120 11.54 1.76 4.47
N GLN A 121 12.83 1.81 4.85
CA GLN A 121 13.32 2.67 5.93
C GLN A 121 13.09 4.16 5.68
N LEU A 122 13.12 4.58 4.41
CA LEU A 122 12.87 5.96 4.00
C LEU A 122 11.38 6.29 3.86
N GLY A 123 10.47 5.35 4.12
CA GLY A 123 9.03 5.56 3.98
C GLY A 123 8.61 5.77 2.52
N ALA A 124 9.29 5.12 1.58
CA ALA A 124 9.06 5.22 0.14
C ALA A 124 8.38 3.95 -0.40
N PRO A 125 7.08 3.71 -0.14
CA PRO A 125 6.44 2.42 -0.38
C PRO A 125 6.34 2.05 -1.86
N VAL A 126 6.20 3.04 -2.76
CA VAL A 126 6.14 2.79 -4.22
C VAL A 126 7.48 2.22 -4.71
N GLN A 127 8.59 2.86 -4.33
CA GLN A 127 9.93 2.42 -4.70
C GLN A 127 10.30 1.11 -4.02
N THR A 128 9.83 0.89 -2.79
CA THR A 128 9.98 -0.39 -2.08
C THR A 128 9.30 -1.52 -2.84
N GLU A 129 8.06 -1.31 -3.29
CA GLU A 129 7.31 -2.29 -4.08
C GLU A 129 8.05 -2.64 -5.39
N GLU A 130 8.51 -1.62 -6.13
CA GLU A 130 9.26 -1.83 -7.37
C GLU A 130 10.54 -2.64 -7.16
N ALA A 131 11.32 -2.29 -6.13
CA ALA A 131 12.56 -2.99 -5.82
C ALA A 131 12.30 -4.42 -5.34
N ALA A 132 11.30 -4.64 -4.48
CA ALA A 132 10.91 -5.97 -4.01
C ALA A 132 10.45 -6.87 -5.17
N ARG A 133 9.65 -6.34 -6.11
CA ARG A 133 9.24 -7.08 -7.32
C ARG A 133 10.42 -7.48 -8.19
N LYS A 134 11.40 -6.58 -8.39
CA LYS A 134 12.63 -6.91 -9.13
C LYS A 134 13.47 -7.96 -8.41
N ALA A 135 13.54 -7.90 -7.08
CA ALA A 135 14.21 -8.92 -6.29
C ALA A 135 13.55 -10.30 -6.47
N LEU A 136 12.21 -10.37 -6.37
CA LEU A 136 11.43 -11.59 -6.56
C LEU A 136 11.49 -12.14 -7.99
N GLN A 137 11.60 -11.28 -9.01
CA GLN A 137 11.82 -11.73 -10.39
C GLN A 137 13.14 -12.51 -10.55
N LEU A 138 14.16 -12.18 -9.75
CA LEU A 138 15.47 -12.83 -9.78
C LEU A 138 15.57 -14.00 -8.80
N ASN A 139 14.86 -13.94 -7.67
CA ASN A 139 14.80 -15.02 -6.70
C ASN A 139 13.38 -15.14 -6.10
N PRO A 140 12.49 -15.90 -6.75
CA PRO A 140 11.08 -16.01 -6.36
C PRO A 140 10.84 -16.90 -5.13
N GLU A 141 11.86 -17.58 -4.60
CA GLU A 141 11.69 -18.48 -3.44
C GLU A 141 12.25 -17.86 -2.14
N ASN A 142 12.56 -16.56 -2.15
CA ASN A 142 13.13 -15.89 -0.97
C ASN A 142 12.05 -15.26 -0.09
N ALA A 143 11.84 -15.82 1.10
CA ALA A 143 10.85 -15.35 2.06
C ALA A 143 11.01 -13.87 2.47
N ALA A 144 12.25 -13.37 2.62
CA ALA A 144 12.48 -11.97 2.98
C ALA A 144 12.02 -11.01 1.87
N MET A 145 12.17 -11.39 0.60
CA MET A 145 11.72 -10.60 -0.54
C MET A 145 10.19 -10.56 -0.64
N HIS A 146 9.52 -11.67 -0.34
CA HIS A 146 8.05 -11.71 -0.20
C HIS A 146 7.56 -10.82 0.95
N LEU A 147 8.21 -10.86 2.12
CA LEU A 147 7.86 -9.98 3.23
C LEU A 147 8.09 -8.50 2.94
N LEU A 148 9.15 -8.16 2.21
CA LEU A 148 9.40 -6.79 1.77
C LEU A 148 8.30 -6.30 0.83
N LEU A 149 7.86 -7.15 -0.11
CA LEU A 149 6.75 -6.82 -0.99
C LEU A 149 5.43 -6.66 -0.20
N ALA A 150 5.13 -7.57 0.71
CA ALA A 150 3.95 -7.48 1.57
C ALA A 150 3.90 -6.16 2.36
N ARG A 151 5.03 -5.79 2.99
CA ARG A 151 5.16 -4.53 3.74
C ARG A 151 4.96 -3.31 2.84
N ALA A 152 5.59 -3.29 1.68
CA ALA A 152 5.42 -2.20 0.71
C ALA A 152 3.94 -2.02 0.30
N LEU A 153 3.23 -3.12 0.06
CA LEU A 153 1.81 -3.11 -0.30
C LEU A 153 0.91 -2.63 0.85
N ILE A 154 1.26 -2.98 2.10
CA ILE A 154 0.55 -2.51 3.31
C ILE A 154 0.76 -1.00 3.49
N GLU A 155 2.00 -0.52 3.45
CA GLU A 155 2.33 0.89 3.65
C GLU A 155 1.74 1.78 2.55
N LYS A 156 1.78 1.32 1.29
CA LYS A 156 1.14 2.01 0.15
C LYS A 156 -0.37 2.19 0.33
N ASN A 157 -1.01 1.34 1.12
CA ASN A 157 -2.45 1.37 1.39
C ASN A 157 -2.75 1.84 2.83
N GLU A 158 -2.06 2.88 3.30
CA GLU A 158 -2.29 3.52 4.62
C GLU A 158 -2.15 2.55 5.81
N ALA A 159 -1.18 1.63 5.70
CA ALA A 159 -0.92 0.53 6.63
C ALA A 159 -2.11 -0.41 6.84
N ARG A 160 -2.98 -0.55 5.82
CA ARG A 160 -4.11 -1.49 5.81
C ARG A 160 -3.77 -2.73 4.99
N LEU A 161 -3.98 -3.90 5.57
CA LEU A 161 -3.85 -5.19 4.90
C LEU A 161 -4.79 -5.30 3.69
N THR A 162 -4.22 -5.54 2.51
CA THR A 162 -4.93 -5.84 1.26
C THR A 162 -4.80 -7.34 0.93
N ASP A 163 -5.62 -7.84 0.02
CA ASP A 163 -5.53 -9.24 -0.40
C ASP A 163 -4.18 -9.57 -1.07
N PRO A 164 -3.62 -8.73 -1.97
CA PRO A 164 -2.28 -8.97 -2.50
C PRO A 164 -1.20 -9.04 -1.42
N ALA A 165 -1.23 -8.14 -0.41
CA ALA A 165 -0.28 -8.19 0.69
C ALA A 165 -0.44 -9.45 1.55
N LEU A 166 -1.69 -9.87 1.78
CA LEU A 166 -2.00 -11.09 2.52
C LEU A 166 -1.50 -12.34 1.78
N ASP A 167 -1.60 -12.38 0.46
CA ASP A 167 -1.11 -13.49 -0.34
C ASP A 167 0.42 -13.64 -0.24
N GLU A 168 1.17 -12.54 -0.26
CA GLU A 168 2.62 -12.54 -0.05
C GLU A 168 2.99 -13.03 1.37
N ILE A 169 2.25 -12.61 2.39
CA ILE A 169 2.47 -13.08 3.77
C ILE A 169 2.16 -14.58 3.90
N ARG A 170 1.06 -15.04 3.28
CA ARG A 170 0.67 -16.46 3.29
C ARG A 170 1.70 -17.32 2.59
N TRP A 171 2.22 -16.86 1.45
CA TRP A 171 3.28 -17.56 0.73
C TRP A 171 4.46 -17.86 1.65
N VAL A 172 4.85 -16.89 2.49
CA VAL A 172 5.93 -17.03 3.47
C VAL A 172 5.53 -18.01 4.57
N LEU A 173 4.34 -17.86 5.15
CA LEU A 173 3.87 -18.70 6.25
C LEU A 173 3.62 -20.16 5.83
N ASP A 174 3.29 -20.42 4.57
CA ASP A 174 3.12 -21.77 4.04
C ASP A 174 4.45 -22.53 3.97
N ARG A 175 5.56 -21.83 3.77
CA ARG A 175 6.93 -22.39 3.70
C ARG A 175 7.67 -22.33 5.03
N GLU A 176 7.43 -21.27 5.77
CA GLU A 176 8.04 -20.98 7.06
C GLU A 176 6.94 -20.73 8.11
N PRO A 177 6.23 -21.77 8.60
CA PRO A 177 5.10 -21.62 9.52
C PRO A 177 5.45 -20.98 10.86
N ASN A 178 6.75 -20.94 11.20
CA ASN A 178 7.27 -20.36 12.43
C ASN A 178 7.94 -18.99 12.20
N HIS A 179 7.74 -18.34 11.05
CA HIS A 179 8.37 -17.05 10.77
C HIS A 179 7.72 -15.92 11.60
N ASP A 180 8.44 -15.44 12.63
CA ASP A 180 7.95 -14.40 13.54
C ASP A 180 7.61 -13.08 12.85
N GLY A 181 8.49 -12.59 11.98
CA GLY A 181 8.26 -11.36 11.22
C GLY A 181 6.99 -11.40 10.36
N ALA A 182 6.71 -12.53 9.70
CA ALA A 182 5.51 -12.74 8.90
C ALA A 182 4.24 -12.73 9.76
N TRP A 183 4.24 -13.47 10.88
CA TRP A 183 3.11 -13.47 11.81
C TRP A 183 2.88 -12.10 12.45
N MET A 184 3.94 -11.37 12.82
CA MET A 184 3.82 -10.03 13.38
C MET A 184 3.23 -9.05 12.38
N LEU A 185 3.72 -9.09 11.12
CA LEU A 185 3.18 -8.26 10.05
C LEU A 185 1.70 -8.57 9.79
N LEU A 186 1.32 -9.86 9.78
CA LEU A 186 -0.07 -10.27 9.65
C LEU A 186 -0.93 -9.74 10.80
N ALA A 187 -0.49 -9.93 12.04
CA ALA A 187 -1.27 -9.58 13.21
C ALA A 187 -1.56 -8.07 13.29
N MET A 188 -0.53 -7.24 13.11
CA MET A 188 -0.66 -5.78 13.16
C MET A 188 -1.49 -5.23 12.01
N SER A 189 -1.25 -5.70 10.79
CA SER A 189 -1.94 -5.20 9.60
C SER A 189 -3.39 -5.70 9.51
N ALA A 190 -3.68 -6.92 9.98
CA ALA A 190 -5.04 -7.46 10.05
C ALA A 190 -5.88 -6.73 11.12
N ASP A 191 -5.32 -6.42 12.29
CA ASP A 191 -6.01 -5.63 13.32
C ASP A 191 -6.40 -4.25 12.77
N ARG A 192 -5.47 -3.58 12.10
CA ARG A 192 -5.73 -2.26 11.49
C ARG A 192 -6.71 -2.33 10.32
N ALA A 193 -6.78 -3.46 9.63
CA ALA A 193 -7.75 -3.69 8.57
C ALA A 193 -9.14 -4.15 9.08
N GLY A 194 -9.34 -4.29 10.39
CA GLY A 194 -10.57 -4.84 10.97
C GLY A 194 -10.79 -6.32 10.68
N ARG A 195 -9.77 -7.04 10.19
CA ARG A 195 -9.82 -8.48 9.88
C ARG A 195 -9.51 -9.28 11.14
N TYR A 196 -10.32 -9.10 12.18
CA TYR A 196 -10.02 -9.57 13.54
C TYR A 196 -9.84 -11.08 13.67
N ALA A 197 -10.49 -11.88 12.81
CA ALA A 197 -10.27 -13.32 12.77
C ALA A 197 -8.83 -13.69 12.36
N LEU A 198 -8.26 -12.99 11.37
CA LEU A 198 -6.86 -13.19 10.96
C LEU A 198 -5.90 -12.69 12.03
N ALA A 199 -6.21 -11.55 12.65
CA ALA A 199 -5.40 -10.99 13.72
C ALA A 199 -5.35 -11.92 14.94
N GLU A 200 -6.50 -12.46 15.37
CA GLU A 200 -6.57 -13.44 16.45
C GLU A 200 -5.68 -14.65 16.17
N GLN A 201 -5.77 -15.23 14.96
CA GLN A 201 -4.94 -16.35 14.55
C GLN A 201 -3.45 -15.99 14.64
N ALA A 202 -3.06 -14.83 14.12
CA ALA A 202 -1.67 -14.41 14.08
C ALA A 202 -1.09 -14.12 15.47
N TRP A 203 -1.82 -13.42 16.34
CA TRP A 203 -1.41 -13.20 17.72
C TRP A 203 -1.29 -14.51 18.50
N ALA A 204 -2.22 -15.45 18.30
CA ALA A 204 -2.16 -16.76 18.93
C ALA A 204 -0.95 -17.58 18.46
N SER A 205 -0.62 -17.54 17.16
CA SER A 205 0.58 -18.18 16.58
C SER A 205 1.89 -17.60 17.10
N LEU A 206 1.95 -16.31 17.41
CA LEU A 206 3.10 -15.68 18.04
C LEU A 206 3.20 -16.07 19.52
N LEU A 207 2.09 -15.95 20.26
CA LEU A 207 2.05 -16.19 21.70
C LEU A 207 2.36 -17.65 22.06
N SER A 208 1.96 -18.62 21.21
CA SER A 208 2.27 -20.03 21.43
C SER A 208 3.77 -20.32 21.44
N ARG A 209 4.57 -19.50 20.75
CA ARG A 209 6.03 -19.62 20.63
C ARG A 209 6.78 -18.65 21.55
N HIS A 210 6.17 -17.50 21.85
CA HIS A 210 6.69 -16.44 22.71
C HIS A 210 5.78 -16.24 23.94
N SER A 211 5.70 -17.26 24.79
CA SER A 211 4.74 -17.33 25.90
C SER A 211 5.24 -16.73 27.22
N GLN A 212 6.48 -16.22 27.27
CA GLN A 212 7.09 -15.68 28.48
C GLN A 212 7.71 -14.30 28.26
N GLY A 213 7.77 -13.51 29.33
CA GLY A 213 8.39 -12.17 29.33
C GLY A 213 7.49 -11.06 28.78
N GLU A 214 8.04 -9.86 28.65
CA GLU A 214 7.33 -8.65 28.21
C GLU A 214 6.70 -8.79 26.82
N THR A 215 7.33 -9.55 25.93
CA THR A 215 6.80 -9.86 24.60
C THR A 215 5.48 -10.62 24.71
N ALA A 216 5.36 -11.58 25.62
CA ALA A 216 4.12 -12.35 25.80
C ALA A 216 2.96 -11.45 26.24
N ASP A 217 3.21 -10.49 27.13
CA ASP A 217 2.18 -9.53 27.58
C ASP A 217 1.67 -8.63 26.45
N LEU A 218 2.56 -8.22 25.53
CA LEU A 218 2.18 -7.46 24.33
C LEU A 218 1.31 -8.31 23.39
N LEU A 219 1.73 -9.54 23.13
CA LEU A 219 1.01 -10.47 22.25
C LEU A 219 -0.35 -10.85 22.85
N GLN A 220 -0.42 -11.07 24.16
CA GLN A 220 -1.66 -11.37 24.87
C GLN A 220 -2.66 -10.20 24.80
N ARG A 221 -2.19 -8.96 24.94
CA ARG A 221 -3.02 -7.77 24.77
C ARG A 221 -3.56 -7.66 23.33
N GLY A 222 -2.71 -7.88 22.33
CA GLY A 222 -3.13 -7.94 20.93
C GLY A 222 -4.19 -9.01 20.69
N LEU A 223 -3.97 -10.22 21.19
CA LEU A 223 -4.91 -11.34 21.09
C LEU A 223 -6.26 -11.04 21.76
N ASN A 224 -6.25 -10.50 22.97
CA ASN A 224 -7.47 -10.17 23.70
C ASN A 224 -8.28 -9.09 22.97
N ARG A 225 -7.61 -8.04 22.49
CA ARG A 225 -8.25 -7.00 21.69
C ARG A 225 -8.86 -7.55 20.41
N ALA A 226 -8.14 -8.39 19.66
CA ALA A 226 -8.65 -9.02 18.44
C ALA A 226 -9.89 -9.89 18.74
N ARG A 227 -9.87 -10.66 19.84
CA ARG A 227 -11.02 -11.45 20.29
C ARG A 227 -12.23 -10.62 20.67
N GLU A 228 -12.02 -9.56 21.44
CA GLU A 228 -13.09 -8.63 21.84
C GLU A 228 -13.74 -7.99 20.61
N GLN A 229 -12.93 -7.50 19.67
CA GLN A 229 -13.44 -6.88 18.46
C GLN A 229 -14.16 -7.88 17.54
N LYS A 230 -13.61 -9.09 17.37
CA LYS A 230 -14.26 -10.18 16.64
C LYS A 230 -15.59 -10.60 17.28
N GLN A 231 -15.65 -10.68 18.61
CA GLN A 231 -16.88 -10.97 19.33
C GLN A 231 -17.90 -9.87 19.10
N ARG A 232 -17.49 -8.60 19.25
CA ARG A 232 -18.34 -7.43 18.99
C ARG A 232 -18.88 -7.47 17.56
N GLU A 233 -18.04 -7.73 16.57
CA GLU A 233 -18.46 -7.93 15.18
C GLU A 233 -19.47 -9.07 15.04
N GLY A 234 -19.22 -10.23 15.66
CA GLY A 234 -20.15 -11.36 15.63
C GLY A 234 -21.52 -11.07 16.26
N LEU A 235 -21.58 -10.19 17.28
CA LEU A 235 -22.83 -9.77 17.93
C LEU A 235 -23.68 -8.86 17.04
N PHE A 236 -23.04 -8.03 16.21
CA PHE A 236 -23.69 -6.93 15.48
C PHE A 236 -23.79 -7.14 13.97
N ALA A 237 -22.98 -8.03 13.39
CA ALA A 237 -22.92 -8.24 11.94
C ALA A 237 -23.95 -9.23 11.40
N ASN A 238 -24.73 -9.90 12.26
CA ASN A 238 -25.70 -10.92 11.85
C ASN A 238 -27.07 -10.72 12.54
N LEU A 239 -27.55 -9.47 12.59
CA LEU A 239 -28.83 -9.18 13.20
C LEU A 239 -29.97 -9.43 12.20
N SER A 240 -31.04 -10.10 12.62
CA SER A 240 -32.14 -10.48 11.73
C SER A 240 -33.51 -10.03 12.23
N ALA A 241 -34.41 -9.73 11.31
CA ALA A 241 -35.80 -9.42 11.61
C ALA A 241 -36.75 -10.07 10.60
N THR A 242 -37.85 -10.62 11.10
CA THR A 242 -38.96 -11.10 10.29
C THR A 242 -40.05 -10.03 10.33
N VAL A 243 -40.35 -9.47 9.16
CA VAL A 243 -41.35 -8.41 9.02
C VAL A 243 -42.64 -9.01 8.45
N HIS A 244 -43.73 -8.82 9.18
CA HIS A 244 -45.08 -9.19 8.80
C HIS A 244 -45.87 -7.95 8.35
N GLY A 245 -46.71 -8.12 7.34
CA GLY A 245 -47.60 -7.08 6.85
C GLY A 245 -48.90 -7.70 6.36
N GLU A 246 -49.98 -7.53 7.12
CA GLU A 246 -51.30 -8.02 6.73
C GLU A 246 -51.96 -7.05 5.75
N ASN A 247 -52.49 -7.57 4.63
CA ASN A 247 -53.18 -6.78 3.60
C ASN A 247 -52.36 -5.60 3.03
N LEU A 248 -51.03 -5.73 3.03
CA LEU A 248 -50.14 -4.74 2.42
C LEU A 248 -49.81 -5.15 0.97
N PRO A 249 -49.83 -4.19 0.03
CA PRO A 249 -49.48 -4.47 -1.36
C PRO A 249 -48.02 -4.92 -1.44
N ALA A 250 -47.72 -5.89 -2.30
CA ALA A 250 -46.35 -6.30 -2.63
C ALA A 250 -45.67 -5.28 -3.56
N GLY A 251 -44.33 -5.33 -3.62
CA GLY A 251 -43.53 -4.53 -4.55
C GLY A 251 -43.12 -3.14 -4.04
N GLY A 252 -43.50 -2.78 -2.80
CA GLY A 252 -43.09 -1.53 -2.18
C GLY A 252 -41.71 -1.61 -1.50
N THR A 253 -41.32 -0.51 -0.87
CA THR A 253 -39.99 -0.34 -0.24
C THR A 253 -40.11 -0.47 1.28
N LEU A 254 -39.32 -1.37 1.86
CA LEU A 254 -39.17 -1.58 3.30
C LEU A 254 -37.84 -1.01 3.79
N PHE A 255 -37.93 -0.26 4.88
CA PHE A 255 -36.82 0.30 5.63
C PHE A 255 -36.77 -0.36 7.00
N VAL A 256 -35.76 -1.18 7.24
CA VAL A 256 -35.48 -1.72 8.58
C VAL A 256 -34.34 -0.91 9.17
N PHE A 257 -34.50 -0.48 10.41
CA PHE A 257 -33.50 0.36 11.09
C PHE A 257 -33.30 -0.09 12.53
N LEU A 258 -32.07 0.08 13.01
CA LEU A 258 -31.62 -0.20 14.36
C LEU A 258 -31.21 1.12 15.02
N ARG A 259 -31.62 1.34 16.27
CA ARG A 259 -31.26 2.55 17.04
C ARG A 259 -31.22 2.24 18.53
N GLU A 260 -30.62 3.13 19.31
CA GLU A 260 -30.70 3.07 20.78
C GLU A 260 -32.11 3.43 21.26
N ALA A 261 -32.56 2.81 22.35
CA ALA A 261 -33.83 3.10 22.99
C ALA A 261 -33.88 4.58 23.41
N GLY A 262 -34.99 5.26 23.10
CA GLY A 262 -35.15 6.70 23.39
C GLY A 262 -34.46 7.65 22.39
N SER A 263 -33.65 7.16 21.46
CA SER A 263 -33.04 8.00 20.42
C SER A 263 -34.01 8.31 19.27
N ALA A 264 -34.12 9.58 18.90
CA ALA A 264 -34.90 10.05 17.75
C ALA A 264 -34.04 10.51 16.56
N GLY A 265 -32.71 10.41 16.70
CA GLY A 265 -31.73 10.82 15.69
C GLY A 265 -31.49 9.78 14.60
N GLN A 266 -30.35 9.91 13.92
CA GLN A 266 -29.92 8.99 12.87
C GLN A 266 -29.80 7.54 13.42
N PRO A 267 -30.31 6.53 12.70
CA PRO A 267 -30.17 5.14 13.12
C PRO A 267 -28.71 4.69 13.12
N LEU A 268 -28.40 3.69 13.95
CA LEU A 268 -27.09 3.04 14.02
C LEU A 268 -26.82 2.20 12.77
N ALA A 269 -27.83 1.45 12.34
CA ALA A 269 -27.81 0.65 11.12
C ALA A 269 -29.15 0.76 10.40
N ALA A 270 -29.14 0.71 9.07
CA ALA A 270 -30.36 0.73 8.28
C ALA A 270 -30.19 -0.05 6.98
N GLN A 271 -31.27 -0.69 6.55
CA GLN A 271 -31.33 -1.39 5.28
C GLN A 271 -32.63 -1.06 4.55
N ARG A 272 -32.48 -0.75 3.27
CA ARG A 272 -33.58 -0.55 2.34
C ARG A 272 -33.71 -1.77 1.44
N LYS A 273 -34.88 -2.39 1.38
CA LYS A 273 -35.16 -3.55 0.52
C LYS A 273 -36.52 -3.42 -0.14
N VAL A 274 -36.61 -3.77 -1.41
CA VAL A 274 -37.90 -3.93 -2.10
C VAL A 274 -38.51 -5.26 -1.67
N VAL A 275 -39.78 -5.25 -1.26
CA VAL A 275 -40.44 -6.42 -0.67
C VAL A 275 -41.36 -7.10 -1.70
N PRO A 276 -41.04 -8.31 -2.18
CA PRO A 276 -41.90 -9.03 -3.12
C PRO A 276 -43.10 -9.71 -2.46
N HIS A 277 -43.00 -10.10 -1.18
CA HIS A 277 -44.09 -10.70 -0.42
C HIS A 277 -43.85 -10.54 1.10
N PHE A 278 -44.92 -10.68 1.89
CA PHE A 278 -44.85 -10.81 3.33
C PHE A 278 -45.24 -12.23 3.77
N PRO A 279 -44.68 -12.76 4.87
CA PRO A 279 -43.58 -12.19 5.65
C PRO A 279 -42.25 -12.21 4.88
N ILE A 280 -41.31 -11.36 5.30
CA ILE A 280 -39.96 -11.30 4.74
C ILE A 280 -38.90 -11.25 5.84
N ASN A 281 -37.82 -12.01 5.64
CA ASN A 281 -36.65 -11.96 6.50
C ASN A 281 -35.63 -10.94 5.98
N ILE A 282 -35.14 -10.14 6.92
CA ILE A 282 -34.19 -9.06 6.69
C ILE A 282 -32.99 -9.29 7.59
N GLU A 283 -31.79 -9.14 7.05
CA GLU A 283 -30.52 -9.31 7.76
C GLU A 283 -29.72 -8.01 7.67
N LEU A 284 -29.42 -7.44 8.83
CA LEU A 284 -28.51 -6.32 9.00
C LEU A 284 -27.09 -6.88 9.16
N THR A 285 -26.31 -6.73 8.11
CA THR A 285 -24.89 -7.08 8.03
C THR A 285 -24.00 -5.93 8.44
N ALA A 286 -22.69 -6.17 8.60
CA ALA A 286 -21.69 -5.12 8.84
C ALA A 286 -21.78 -3.95 7.83
N ALA A 287 -22.14 -4.22 6.57
CA ALA A 287 -22.29 -3.20 5.54
C ALA A 287 -23.52 -2.27 5.73
N ASN A 288 -24.45 -2.62 6.61
CA ASN A 288 -25.66 -1.84 6.88
C ASN A 288 -25.48 -0.83 8.03
N TRP A 289 -24.33 -0.86 8.71
CA TRP A 289 -24.02 0.06 9.80
C TRP A 289 -23.60 1.42 9.27
N LEU A 290 -24.25 2.46 9.79
CA LEU A 290 -23.99 3.87 9.46
C LEU A 290 -23.09 4.53 10.51
N GLN A 291 -23.01 3.94 11.69
CA GLN A 291 -22.23 4.39 12.85
C GLN A 291 -21.43 3.21 13.41
N SER A 292 -20.46 3.49 14.29
CA SER A 292 -19.70 2.45 15.00
C SER A 292 -20.63 1.55 15.82
N TYR A 293 -20.21 0.30 16.04
CA TYR A 293 -20.94 -0.61 16.93
C TYR A 293 -21.05 -0.03 18.35
N PRO A 294 -22.25 -0.03 18.95
CA PRO A 294 -22.45 0.45 20.30
C PRO A 294 -21.82 -0.53 21.30
N ASP A 295 -21.87 -0.17 22.58
CA ASP A 295 -21.48 -1.09 23.63
C ASP A 295 -22.42 -2.29 23.72
N GLU A 296 -21.91 -3.44 24.14
CA GLU A 296 -22.67 -4.70 24.22
C GLU A 296 -23.91 -4.60 25.13
N GLN A 297 -23.90 -3.65 26.06
CA GLN A 297 -24.96 -3.40 27.04
C GLN A 297 -25.96 -2.33 26.59
N ALA A 298 -25.80 -1.77 25.38
CA ALA A 298 -26.70 -0.74 24.88
C ALA A 298 -28.12 -1.30 24.70
N ASP A 299 -29.11 -0.53 25.16
CA ASP A 299 -30.52 -0.86 24.94
C ASP A 299 -30.89 -0.56 23.48
N LEU A 300 -30.97 -1.60 22.65
CA LEU A 300 -31.26 -1.45 21.23
C LEU A 300 -32.73 -1.73 20.91
N VAL A 301 -33.27 -0.96 19.98
CA VAL A 301 -34.59 -1.19 19.39
C VAL A 301 -34.48 -1.30 17.87
N ILE A 302 -35.15 -2.31 17.32
CA ILE A 302 -35.26 -2.50 15.88
C ILE A 302 -36.68 -2.14 15.42
N GLY A 303 -36.78 -1.39 14.34
CA GLY A 303 -38.05 -0.93 13.78
C GLY A 303 -38.09 -1.10 12.27
N ALA A 304 -39.30 -1.03 11.72
CA ALA A 304 -39.53 -1.09 10.29
C ALA A 304 -40.50 0.00 9.84
N ARG A 305 -40.27 0.54 8.63
CA ARG A 305 -41.22 1.39 7.91
C ARG A 305 -41.40 0.88 6.49
N TYR A 306 -42.62 0.95 5.98
CA TYR A 306 -42.98 0.46 4.67
C TYR A 306 -43.72 1.53 3.87
N THR A 307 -43.43 1.57 2.58
CA THR A 307 -44.17 2.38 1.60
C THR A 307 -44.56 1.49 0.42
N PRO A 308 -45.84 1.50 0.00
CA PRO A 308 -46.31 0.77 -1.18
C PRO A 308 -45.63 1.19 -2.50
N ALA A 309 -44.99 2.36 -2.53
CA ALA A 309 -44.34 2.88 -3.72
C ALA A 309 -42.90 2.32 -3.88
N PRO A 310 -42.55 1.72 -5.03
CA PRO A 310 -41.18 1.31 -5.30
C PRO A 310 -40.28 2.55 -5.43
N GLY A 311 -39.16 2.57 -4.69
CA GLY A 311 -38.18 3.66 -4.76
C GLY A 311 -38.52 4.91 -3.94
N ALA A 312 -39.62 4.90 -3.18
CA ALA A 312 -39.99 6.00 -2.30
C ALA A 312 -38.98 6.22 -1.15
N SER A 313 -38.92 7.44 -0.63
CA SER A 313 -38.03 7.82 0.47
C SER A 313 -38.57 7.40 1.84
N VAL A 314 -37.71 7.43 2.87
CA VAL A 314 -38.09 7.09 4.26
C VAL A 314 -39.22 8.00 4.77
N ASP A 315 -39.23 9.27 4.36
CA ASP A 315 -40.24 10.25 4.78
C ASP A 315 -41.63 9.97 4.19
N GLN A 316 -41.68 9.18 3.10
CA GLN A 316 -42.92 8.74 2.45
C GLN A 316 -43.44 7.41 3.02
N ALA A 317 -42.73 6.81 3.98
CA ALA A 317 -43.11 5.54 4.60
C ALA A 317 -44.07 5.77 5.77
N ALA A 318 -45.38 5.79 5.44
CA ALA A 318 -46.46 6.00 6.40
C ALA A 318 -46.85 4.73 7.20
N ILE A 319 -46.48 3.54 6.73
CA ILE A 319 -46.78 2.28 7.42
C ILE A 319 -45.59 1.95 8.31
N THR A 320 -45.83 1.77 9.61
CA THR A 320 -44.74 1.58 10.57
C THR A 320 -44.99 0.36 11.45
N ALA A 321 -43.91 -0.27 11.89
CA ALA A 321 -43.92 -1.27 12.95
C ALA A 321 -43.49 -0.62 14.25
N VAL A 322 -44.14 -1.02 15.35
CA VAL A 322 -43.72 -0.61 16.70
C VAL A 322 -42.28 -1.11 16.93
N PRO A 323 -41.33 -0.23 17.29
CA PRO A 323 -39.96 -0.65 17.57
C PRO A 323 -39.92 -1.68 18.69
N THR A 324 -39.25 -2.80 18.44
CA THR A 324 -39.15 -3.92 19.39
C THR A 324 -37.76 -3.94 20.03
N PRO A 325 -37.65 -4.10 21.36
CA PRO A 325 -36.34 -4.26 22.02
C PRO A 325 -35.59 -5.47 21.50
N LEU A 326 -34.31 -5.30 21.21
CA LEU A 326 -33.42 -6.34 20.73
C LEU A 326 -32.52 -6.81 21.89
N LYS A 327 -32.56 -8.12 22.19
CA LYS A 327 -31.66 -8.72 23.18
C LYS A 327 -30.45 -9.35 22.47
N LEU A 328 -29.25 -9.03 22.94
CA LEU A 328 -28.00 -9.58 22.45
C LEU A 328 -27.44 -10.65 23.41
N PRO A 329 -26.77 -11.71 22.91
CA PRO A 329 -26.69 -12.11 21.50
C PRO A 329 -28.07 -12.51 20.96
N GLN A 330 -28.37 -12.11 19.72
CA GLN A 330 -29.65 -12.43 19.12
C GLN A 330 -29.74 -13.93 18.82
N ARG A 331 -30.72 -14.61 19.45
CA ARG A 331 -30.95 -16.06 19.24
C ARG A 331 -32.04 -16.37 18.21
N GLN A 332 -32.98 -15.44 18.01
CA GLN A 332 -34.09 -15.56 17.07
C GLN A 332 -34.31 -14.23 16.36
N PRO A 333 -34.79 -14.23 15.10
CA PRO A 333 -35.16 -13.01 14.40
C PRO A 333 -36.17 -12.19 15.20
N ALA A 334 -35.97 -10.87 15.22
CA ALA A 334 -36.95 -9.96 15.83
C ALA A 334 -38.23 -9.95 14.98
N VAL A 335 -39.39 -10.05 15.62
CA VAL A 335 -40.68 -10.03 14.92
C VAL A 335 -41.18 -8.59 14.85
N LEU A 336 -41.41 -8.08 13.64
CA LEU A 336 -41.91 -6.74 13.39
C LEU A 336 -43.23 -6.81 12.64
N ASN A 337 -44.29 -6.26 13.22
CA ASN A 337 -45.62 -6.24 12.62
C ASN A 337 -45.91 -4.84 12.10
N LEU A 338 -46.04 -4.70 10.78
CA LEU A 338 -46.42 -3.46 10.13
C LEU A 338 -47.92 -3.20 10.30
N SER A 339 -48.27 -2.03 10.81
CA SER A 339 -49.65 -1.56 10.90
C SER A 339 -49.79 -0.19 10.23
N ARG A 340 -50.91 0.05 9.56
CA ARG A 340 -51.31 1.43 9.22
C ARG A 340 -51.69 2.09 10.54
N GLN A 341 -50.95 3.13 10.94
CA GLN A 341 -51.38 3.99 12.04
C GLN A 341 -52.64 4.77 11.65
#